data_AF-A0A1H8WVZ7-F1
#
_entry.id   AF-A0A1H8WVZ7-F1
#
_cell.length_a   1.000
_cell.length_b   1.000
_cell.length_c   1.000
_cell.angle_alpha   90.00
_cell.angle_beta   90.00
_cell.angle_gamma   90.00
#
_symmetry.space_group_name_H-M   'P 1'
#
loop_
_entity.id
_entity.type
_entity.pdbx_description
1 polymer ?
#
loop_
_entity_poly.entity_id
_entity_poly.type
_entity_poly.pdbx_seq_one_letter_code
_entity_poly.pdbx_strand_id
1 'polypeptide(L)'
;MLSLRRLFLLVLLVINLVAVPVMAEEASIGQFAQRPQLIGYWELVPTNPDMAKVSKFDPGPLPYQWFAFYDSGQMVSIKTDDPLRKVTPKDLDNVLKKSPDQVAAFSFKNGFITISEQGSATPELWGVNVITKKVLLAKVEHLPGDLIMSLDSGGKVTFYRHLRRVVLTDYDAGKRGSPIKSLPIAAKDGQTVSGAEREIIRTLVPYFTAISEKDTAAMKRIFPDLRSVPDDRLRSLPVKNYTLHGLEDVTYDGSRLRAVAIYSFEIEKPGTIGRNIATISADIHLALENGSWVIVGWFQRGSDSSDMEYFQDIFSRQEKAEKRYGTANLAKWDGL
;
A
#
# COMPACT_ATOMS: atom_id res chain seq x y z
N MET A 1 -54.23 -12.72 -33.02
CA MET A 1 -54.87 -12.39 -31.72
C MET A 1 -54.22 -13.23 -30.63
N LEU A 2 -53.34 -12.64 -29.80
CA LEU A 2 -52.88 -13.35 -28.60
C LEU A 2 -54.04 -13.43 -27.61
N SER A 3 -54.31 -14.61 -27.05
CA SER A 3 -55.38 -14.79 -26.08
C SER A 3 -55.10 -13.98 -24.80
N LEU A 4 -56.16 -13.50 -24.16
CA LEU A 4 -56.09 -12.66 -22.95
C LEU A 4 -55.23 -13.31 -21.83
N ARG A 5 -55.22 -14.65 -21.75
CA ARG A 5 -54.34 -15.43 -20.86
C ARG A 5 -52.85 -15.33 -21.21
N ARG A 6 -52.50 -15.29 -22.51
CA ARG A 6 -51.11 -15.12 -22.96
C ARG A 6 -50.62 -13.68 -22.77
N LEU A 7 -51.51 -12.69 -22.91
CA LEU A 7 -51.20 -11.30 -22.60
C LEU A 7 -50.95 -11.09 -21.10
N PHE A 8 -51.76 -11.73 -20.25
CA PHE A 8 -51.59 -11.67 -18.79
C PHE A 8 -50.28 -12.31 -18.31
N LEU A 9 -49.89 -13.44 -18.90
CA LEU A 9 -48.59 -14.09 -18.63
C LEU A 9 -47.40 -13.26 -19.12
N LEU A 10 -47.54 -12.56 -20.24
CA LEU A 10 -46.49 -11.68 -20.76
C LEU A 10 -46.31 -10.43 -19.89
N VAL A 11 -47.40 -9.87 -19.36
CA VAL A 11 -47.37 -8.76 -18.40
C VAL A 11 -46.76 -9.19 -17.06
N LEU A 12 -47.05 -10.40 -16.57
CA LEU A 12 -46.40 -10.97 -15.39
C LEU A 12 -44.90 -11.26 -15.60
N LEU A 13 -44.48 -11.61 -16.83
CA LEU A 13 -43.07 -11.79 -17.18
C LEU A 13 -42.32 -10.44 -17.24
N VAL A 14 -42.98 -9.39 -17.74
CA VAL A 14 -42.41 -8.02 -17.81
C VAL A 14 -42.36 -7.33 -16.44
N ILE A 15 -43.28 -7.64 -15.53
CA ILE A 15 -43.25 -7.13 -14.14
C ILE A 15 -42.13 -7.78 -13.32
N ASN A 16 -41.69 -9.01 -13.64
CA ASN A 16 -40.47 -9.60 -13.05
C ASN A 16 -39.17 -9.02 -13.62
N LEU A 17 -39.22 -8.24 -14.71
CA LEU A 17 -38.05 -7.60 -15.31
C LEU A 17 -37.80 -6.17 -14.76
N VAL A 18 -38.72 -5.63 -13.97
CA VAL A 18 -38.61 -4.26 -13.42
C VAL A 18 -38.98 -4.25 -11.94
N ALA A 19 -38.16 -4.89 -11.11
CA ALA A 19 -37.87 -4.51 -9.72
C ALA A 19 -37.21 -5.67 -8.97
N VAL A 20 -35.87 -5.74 -9.02
CA VAL A 20 -35.10 -5.88 -7.78
C VAL A 20 -34.00 -4.82 -7.84
N PRO A 21 -33.83 -4.00 -6.79
CA PRO A 21 -32.83 -2.95 -6.78
C PRO A 21 -31.44 -3.54 -6.99
N VAL A 22 -30.56 -2.73 -7.56
CA VAL A 22 -29.12 -2.78 -7.31
C VAL A 22 -28.93 -2.99 -5.80
N MET A 23 -28.69 -4.22 -5.40
CA MET A 23 -27.93 -4.48 -4.19
C MET A 23 -26.56 -3.95 -4.56
N ALA A 24 -26.30 -2.69 -4.18
CA ALA A 24 -24.94 -2.22 -4.04
C ALA A 24 -24.28 -3.26 -3.14
N GLU A 25 -23.41 -4.07 -3.74
CA GLU A 25 -22.55 -5.00 -3.02
C GLU A 25 -21.93 -4.16 -1.91
N GLU A 26 -22.28 -4.39 -0.64
CA GLU A 26 -21.68 -3.67 0.47
C GLU A 26 -20.18 -3.89 0.33
N ALA A 27 -19.46 -2.88 -0.17
CA ALA A 27 -18.05 -3.01 -0.51
C ALA A 27 -17.34 -3.65 0.69
N SER A 28 -16.77 -4.85 0.49
CA SER A 28 -16.27 -5.65 1.59
C SER A 28 -15.24 -4.84 2.38
N ILE A 29 -15.30 -4.88 3.72
CA ILE A 29 -14.41 -4.12 4.62
C ILE A 29 -12.93 -4.50 4.38
N GLY A 30 -12.70 -5.71 3.88
CA GLY A 30 -11.40 -6.16 3.43
C GLY A 30 -11.51 -7.20 2.33
N GLN A 31 -10.35 -7.61 1.83
CA GLN A 31 -10.19 -8.66 0.83
C GLN A 31 -9.04 -9.57 1.24
N PHE A 32 -8.95 -10.77 0.65
CA PHE A 32 -7.76 -11.60 0.83
C PHE A 32 -6.50 -10.82 0.45
N ALA A 33 -5.49 -10.89 1.32
CA ALA A 33 -4.24 -10.21 1.07
C ALA A 33 -3.51 -10.84 -0.14
N GLN A 34 -2.76 -10.01 -0.85
CA GLN A 34 -1.76 -10.45 -1.80
C GLN A 34 -0.39 -10.53 -1.11
N ARG A 35 0.52 -11.39 -1.62
CA ARG A 35 1.85 -11.56 -1.03
C ARG A 35 2.59 -10.22 -0.81
N PRO A 36 2.62 -9.26 -1.76
CA PRO A 36 3.31 -7.99 -1.54
C PRO A 36 2.72 -7.17 -0.38
N GLN A 37 1.43 -7.34 -0.09
CA GLN A 37 0.77 -6.65 1.03
C GLN A 37 1.12 -7.27 2.38
N LEU A 38 1.56 -8.54 2.43
CA LEU A 38 2.05 -9.21 3.64
C LEU A 38 3.51 -8.83 3.95
N ILE A 39 4.36 -8.71 2.93
CA ILE A 39 5.79 -8.45 3.13
C ILE A 39 6.00 -7.09 3.81
N GLY A 40 6.78 -7.10 4.89
CA GLY A 40 7.08 -5.91 5.69
C GLY A 40 7.09 -6.17 7.19
N TYR A 41 7.06 -5.07 7.95
CA TYR A 41 7.10 -5.05 9.40
C TYR A 41 5.75 -4.64 9.95
N TRP A 42 5.35 -5.28 11.03
CA TRP A 42 4.00 -5.21 11.57
C TRP A 42 4.03 -5.18 13.09
N GLU A 43 3.11 -4.43 13.66
CA GLU A 43 2.85 -4.39 15.08
C GLU A 43 1.43 -4.91 15.32
N LEU A 44 1.27 -5.63 16.42
CA LEU A 44 -0.04 -6.01 16.88
C LEU A 44 -0.76 -4.78 17.43
N VAL A 45 -1.91 -4.44 16.84
CA VAL A 45 -2.79 -3.44 17.38
C VAL A 45 -3.53 -4.05 18.57
N PRO A 46 -3.57 -3.37 19.73
CA PRO A 46 -4.31 -3.84 20.87
C PRO A 46 -5.76 -4.18 20.51
N THR A 47 -6.23 -5.33 20.96
CA THR A 47 -7.62 -5.72 20.83
C THR A 47 -8.51 -4.87 21.73
N ASN A 48 -9.80 -4.77 21.40
CA ASN A 48 -10.76 -4.00 22.18
C ASN A 48 -10.65 -4.38 23.66
N PRO A 49 -10.51 -3.42 24.60
CA PRO A 49 -10.43 -3.71 26.03
C PRO A 49 -11.61 -4.54 26.56
N ASP A 50 -12.80 -4.39 25.97
CA ASP A 50 -13.99 -5.18 26.33
C ASP A 50 -13.89 -6.65 25.84
N MET A 51 -13.06 -6.92 24.84
CA MET A 51 -12.84 -8.23 24.22
C MET A 51 -11.54 -8.90 24.70
N ALA A 52 -10.73 -8.22 25.50
CA ALA A 52 -9.45 -8.75 26.02
C ALA A 52 -9.62 -10.02 26.86
N LYS A 53 -10.82 -10.26 27.43
CA LYS A 53 -11.16 -11.48 28.19
C LYS A 53 -11.68 -12.63 27.31
N VAL A 54 -11.88 -12.39 26.01
CA VAL A 54 -12.31 -13.40 25.06
C VAL A 54 -11.07 -14.03 24.44
N SER A 55 -10.84 -15.33 24.69
CA SER A 55 -9.62 -16.03 24.28
C SER A 55 -9.26 -15.90 22.78
N LYS A 56 -10.25 -15.70 21.91
CA LYS A 56 -10.04 -15.47 20.47
C LYS A 56 -9.39 -14.13 20.12
N PHE A 57 -9.48 -13.15 21.02
CA PHE A 57 -8.95 -11.80 20.87
C PHE A 57 -7.91 -11.48 21.94
N ASP A 58 -7.52 -12.47 22.74
CA ASP A 58 -6.46 -12.36 23.73
C ASP A 58 -5.12 -12.60 23.01
N PRO A 59 -4.24 -11.58 22.89
CA PRO A 59 -2.97 -11.72 22.20
C PRO A 59 -2.04 -12.80 22.81
N GLY A 60 -2.40 -13.35 23.98
CA GLY A 60 -1.60 -14.28 24.74
C GLY A 60 -0.91 -13.57 25.89
N PRO A 61 0.02 -14.25 26.61
CA PRO A 61 0.62 -13.71 27.84
C PRO A 61 1.47 -12.45 27.61
N LEU A 62 1.88 -12.19 26.37
CA LEU A 62 2.70 -11.05 25.99
C LEU A 62 1.88 -10.14 25.04
N PRO A 63 1.29 -9.05 25.55
CA PRO A 63 0.33 -8.24 24.79
C PRO A 63 0.98 -7.39 23.69
N TYR A 64 2.28 -7.16 23.73
CA TYR A 64 3.00 -6.35 22.73
C TYR A 64 3.81 -7.26 21.82
N GLN A 65 3.47 -7.26 20.52
CA GLN A 65 4.07 -8.17 19.54
C GLN A 65 4.36 -7.46 18.24
N TRP A 66 5.49 -7.82 17.63
CA TRP A 66 5.92 -7.34 16.32
C TRP A 66 6.35 -8.50 15.44
N PHE A 67 6.12 -8.33 14.15
CA PHE A 67 6.35 -9.34 13.14
C PHE A 67 7.10 -8.75 11.96
N ALA A 68 7.98 -9.52 11.36
CA ALA A 68 8.56 -9.22 10.05
C ALA A 68 8.35 -10.41 9.12
N PHE A 69 7.76 -10.17 7.96
CA PHE A 69 7.63 -11.14 6.88
C PHE A 69 8.57 -10.75 5.75
N TYR A 70 9.58 -11.58 5.50
CA TYR A 70 10.59 -11.36 4.47
C TYR A 70 10.21 -12.06 3.18
N ASP A 71 10.58 -11.47 2.05
CA ASP A 71 10.28 -12.08 0.75
C ASP A 71 10.96 -13.44 0.55
N SER A 72 12.05 -13.70 1.29
CA SER A 72 12.73 -15.01 1.38
C SER A 72 11.85 -16.13 1.94
N GLY A 73 10.68 -15.83 2.49
CA GLY A 73 9.84 -16.81 3.20
C GLY A 73 10.26 -17.03 4.65
N GLN A 74 11.05 -16.12 5.22
CA GLN A 74 11.38 -16.13 6.64
C GLN A 74 10.47 -15.17 7.41
N MET A 75 10.14 -15.54 8.65
CA MET A 75 9.33 -14.74 9.55
C MET A 75 10.04 -14.60 10.89
N VAL A 76 10.13 -13.35 11.35
CA VAL A 76 10.60 -13.03 12.70
C VAL A 76 9.42 -12.54 13.52
N SER A 77 9.36 -12.93 14.79
CA SER A 77 8.48 -12.28 15.77
C SER A 77 9.25 -11.93 17.04
N ILE A 78 8.89 -10.80 17.64
CA ILE A 78 9.34 -10.38 18.97
C ILE A 78 8.08 -10.11 19.80
N LYS A 79 8.05 -10.62 21.02
CA LYS A 79 6.93 -10.48 21.96
C LYS A 79 7.46 -9.98 23.31
N THR A 80 6.74 -9.08 23.98
CA THR A 80 7.10 -8.54 25.29
C THR A 80 5.85 -8.13 26.08
N ASP A 81 6.01 -8.04 27.39
CA ASP A 81 5.06 -7.50 28.36
C ASP A 81 5.33 -6.03 28.70
N ASP A 82 6.48 -5.49 28.29
CA ASP A 82 6.85 -4.09 28.53
C ASP A 82 6.12 -3.14 27.54
N PRO A 83 5.17 -2.31 28.02
CA PRO A 83 4.45 -1.36 27.19
C PRO A 83 5.33 -0.24 26.63
N LEU A 84 6.50 -0.01 27.23
CA LEU A 84 7.44 1.03 26.82
C LEU A 84 8.46 0.51 25.81
N ARG A 85 8.58 -0.81 25.64
CA ARG A 85 9.49 -1.41 24.67
C ARG A 85 9.00 -1.13 23.26
N LYS A 86 9.65 -0.20 22.59
CA LYS A 86 9.47 0.02 21.14
C LYS A 86 10.37 -0.93 20.38
N VAL A 87 9.81 -1.94 19.74
CA VAL A 87 10.56 -2.82 18.82
C VAL A 87 10.61 -2.17 17.45
N THR A 88 11.83 -2.00 16.95
CA THR A 88 12.05 -1.40 15.65
C THR A 88 12.19 -2.46 14.56
N PRO A 89 11.96 -2.12 13.27
CA PRO A 89 12.31 -3.01 12.16
C PRO A 89 13.79 -3.46 12.18
N LYS A 90 14.70 -2.65 12.74
CA LYS A 90 16.12 -3.00 12.88
C LYS A 90 16.32 -4.10 13.93
N ASP A 91 15.53 -4.09 15.00
CA ASP A 91 15.56 -5.15 16.00
C ASP A 91 15.13 -6.48 15.39
N LEU A 92 14.06 -6.48 14.57
CA LEU A 92 13.59 -7.66 13.85
C LEU A 92 14.65 -8.18 12.85
N ASP A 93 15.26 -7.29 12.07
CA ASP A 93 16.36 -7.65 11.15
C ASP A 93 17.58 -8.20 11.87
N ASN A 94 17.90 -7.67 13.05
CA ASN A 94 19.01 -8.17 13.85
C ASN A 94 18.75 -9.59 14.33
N VAL A 95 17.49 -9.94 14.66
CA VAL A 95 17.13 -11.34 14.99
C VAL A 95 17.36 -12.23 13.77
N LEU A 96 16.89 -11.82 12.58
CA LEU A 96 17.11 -12.58 11.35
C LEU A 96 18.60 -12.82 11.06
N LYS A 97 19.43 -11.79 11.25
CA LYS A 97 20.87 -11.87 10.97
C LYS A 97 21.65 -12.69 12.01
N LYS A 98 21.32 -12.54 13.30
CA LYS A 98 22.09 -13.15 14.39
C LYS A 98 21.65 -14.58 14.69
N SER A 99 20.38 -14.88 14.44
CA SER A 99 19.79 -16.19 14.74
C SER A 99 18.94 -16.68 13.56
N PRO A 100 19.50 -16.78 12.34
CA PRO A 100 18.74 -17.21 11.16
C PRO A 100 18.16 -18.61 11.34
N ASP A 101 18.80 -19.46 12.13
CA ASP A 101 18.33 -20.82 12.43
C ASP A 101 17.20 -20.86 13.46
N GLN A 102 16.82 -19.73 14.06
CA GLN A 102 15.73 -19.66 15.06
C GLN A 102 14.49 -18.93 14.54
N VAL A 103 14.52 -18.46 13.29
CA VAL A 103 13.38 -17.78 12.67
C VAL A 103 12.40 -18.79 12.09
N ALA A 104 11.12 -18.46 12.10
CA ALA A 104 10.10 -19.29 11.48
C ALA A 104 10.22 -19.20 9.95
N ALA A 105 9.84 -20.28 9.26
CA ALA A 105 9.60 -20.25 7.83
C ALA A 105 8.11 -19.99 7.57
N PHE A 106 7.78 -19.35 6.46
CA PHE A 106 6.41 -19.21 6.01
C PHE A 106 6.25 -19.41 4.50
N SER A 107 5.08 -19.89 4.11
CA SER A 107 4.62 -19.90 2.72
C SER A 107 3.30 -19.13 2.61
N PHE A 108 3.07 -18.50 1.46
CA PHE A 108 1.87 -17.70 1.21
C PHE A 108 1.18 -18.14 -0.07
N LYS A 109 -0.12 -18.45 0.01
CA LYS A 109 -0.92 -18.87 -1.15
C LYS A 109 -2.37 -18.42 -0.99
N ASN A 110 -2.89 -17.69 -1.98
CA ASN A 110 -4.31 -17.31 -2.08
C ASN A 110 -4.90 -16.68 -0.81
N GLY A 111 -4.16 -15.78 -0.16
CA GLY A 111 -4.61 -15.13 1.07
C GLY A 111 -4.39 -15.95 2.34
N PHE A 112 -3.74 -17.11 2.25
CA PHE A 112 -3.38 -17.93 3.40
C PHE A 112 -1.86 -17.93 3.60
N ILE A 113 -1.44 -17.88 4.87
CA ILE A 113 -0.06 -18.09 5.28
C ILE A 113 0.04 -19.36 6.12
N THR A 114 1.00 -20.21 5.79
CA THR A 114 1.40 -21.34 6.62
C THR A 114 2.73 -21.00 7.28
N ILE A 115 2.77 -20.96 8.62
CA ILE A 115 3.96 -20.64 9.42
C ILE A 115 4.48 -21.92 10.07
N SER A 116 5.75 -22.21 9.88
CA SER A 116 6.45 -23.34 10.48
C SER A 116 7.54 -22.81 11.41
N GLU A 117 7.29 -22.89 12.72
CA GLU A 117 8.32 -22.59 13.72
C GLU A 117 9.30 -23.77 13.83
N GLN A 118 10.59 -23.47 14.01
CA GLN A 118 11.57 -24.52 14.29
C GLN A 118 11.24 -25.22 15.62
N GLY A 119 11.18 -26.55 15.58
CA GLY A 119 10.86 -27.39 16.74
C GLY A 119 9.35 -27.60 17.00
N SER A 120 8.47 -26.93 16.26
CA SER A 120 7.04 -27.24 16.27
C SER A 120 6.72 -28.38 15.29
N ALA A 121 5.99 -29.39 15.76
CA ALA A 121 5.57 -30.51 14.92
C ALA A 121 4.42 -30.16 13.95
N THR A 122 3.70 -29.06 14.23
CA THR A 122 2.50 -28.68 13.50
C THR A 122 2.61 -27.24 13.00
N PRO A 123 2.61 -27.01 11.68
CA PRO A 123 2.60 -25.67 11.14
C PRO A 123 1.24 -25.00 11.39
N GLU A 124 1.26 -23.69 11.63
CA GLU A 124 0.06 -22.90 11.82
C GLU A 124 -0.47 -22.42 10.46
N LEU A 125 -1.79 -22.52 10.24
CA LEU A 125 -2.44 -21.99 9.06
C LEU A 125 -3.25 -20.75 9.42
N TRP A 126 -3.01 -19.65 8.72
CA TRP A 126 -3.70 -18.39 8.95
C TRP A 126 -4.33 -17.85 7.68
N GLY A 127 -5.59 -17.43 7.74
CA GLY A 127 -6.21 -16.60 6.72
C GLY A 127 -5.83 -15.13 6.92
N VAL A 128 -5.42 -14.43 5.86
CA VAL A 128 -4.93 -13.05 5.89
C VAL A 128 -5.79 -12.17 5.00
N ASN A 129 -6.42 -11.17 5.60
CA ASN A 129 -7.22 -10.17 4.90
C ASN A 129 -6.57 -8.79 5.06
N VAL A 130 -6.59 -7.99 4.01
CA VAL A 130 -6.21 -6.57 4.04
C VAL A 130 -7.47 -5.72 4.14
N ILE A 131 -7.45 -4.74 5.05
CA ILE A 131 -8.51 -3.75 5.18
C ILE A 131 -8.41 -2.77 4.01
N THR A 132 -9.51 -2.57 3.28
CA THR A 132 -9.54 -1.72 2.06
C THR A 132 -10.08 -0.33 2.32
N LYS A 133 -10.86 -0.17 3.40
CA LYS A 133 -11.45 1.11 3.81
C LYS A 133 -11.39 1.30 5.31
N LYS A 134 -11.29 2.55 5.74
CA LYS A 134 -11.28 2.90 7.16
C LYS A 134 -12.60 2.48 7.80
N VAL A 135 -12.55 1.80 8.94
CA VAL A 135 -13.74 1.41 9.71
C VAL A 135 -13.44 1.36 11.20
N LEU A 136 -14.42 1.74 12.02
CA LEU A 136 -14.37 1.56 13.47
C LEU A 136 -15.17 0.30 13.82
N LEU A 137 -14.50 -0.77 14.24
CA LEU A 137 -15.15 -2.01 14.67
C LEU A 137 -14.84 -2.24 16.14
N ALA A 138 -15.88 -2.41 16.95
CA ALA A 138 -15.74 -2.70 18.37
C ALA A 138 -14.73 -1.76 19.06
N LYS A 139 -14.85 -0.44 18.85
CA LYS A 139 -13.98 0.61 19.41
C LYS A 139 -12.51 0.58 18.96
N VAL A 140 -12.12 -0.31 18.05
CA VAL A 140 -10.79 -0.35 17.43
C VAL A 140 -10.88 0.20 16.02
N GLU A 141 -10.01 1.16 15.71
CA GLU A 141 -9.91 1.74 14.38
C GLU A 141 -9.09 0.82 13.48
N HIS A 142 -9.70 0.38 12.38
CA HIS A 142 -9.04 -0.34 11.29
C HIS A 142 -8.80 0.63 10.15
N LEU A 143 -7.55 0.71 9.70
CA LEU A 143 -7.12 1.62 8.64
C LEU A 143 -6.89 0.83 7.34
N PRO A 144 -7.07 1.47 6.17
CA PRO A 144 -6.67 0.88 4.90
C PRO A 144 -5.22 0.38 4.94
N GLY A 145 -4.99 -0.85 4.52
CA GLY A 145 -3.68 -1.50 4.54
C GLY A 145 -3.33 -2.27 5.82
N ASP A 146 -4.13 -2.16 6.89
CA ASP A 146 -4.02 -3.05 8.05
C ASP A 146 -4.32 -4.51 7.64
N LEU A 147 -3.71 -5.48 8.33
CA LEU A 147 -4.00 -6.89 8.14
C LEU A 147 -4.83 -7.45 9.29
N ILE A 148 -5.80 -8.29 8.94
CA ILE A 148 -6.49 -9.18 9.88
C ILE A 148 -6.06 -10.61 9.57
N MET A 149 -5.39 -11.24 10.53
CA MET A 149 -5.01 -12.65 10.45
C MET A 149 -5.93 -13.48 11.33
N SER A 150 -6.41 -14.61 10.82
CA SER A 150 -7.28 -15.54 11.52
C SER A 150 -6.61 -16.91 11.57
N LEU A 151 -6.28 -17.42 12.76
CA LEU A 151 -5.70 -18.74 12.94
C LEU A 151 -6.77 -19.80 12.72
N ASP A 152 -6.56 -20.64 11.70
CA ASP A 152 -7.37 -21.82 11.43
C ASP A 152 -6.85 -23.02 12.23
N SER A 153 -7.75 -23.68 12.94
CA SER A 153 -7.47 -24.95 13.60
C SER A 153 -8.53 -25.96 13.18
N GLY A 154 -8.43 -26.43 11.93
CA GLY A 154 -9.33 -27.46 11.39
C GLY A 154 -10.68 -26.89 10.96
N GLY A 155 -10.69 -25.76 10.26
CA GLY A 155 -11.89 -25.10 9.74
C GLY A 155 -12.59 -24.18 10.75
N LYS A 156 -12.00 -23.98 11.94
CA LYS A 156 -12.51 -23.08 12.98
C LYS A 156 -11.49 -22.00 13.28
N VAL A 157 -11.93 -20.75 13.25
CA VAL A 157 -11.12 -19.62 13.71
C VAL A 157 -11.02 -19.63 15.23
N THR A 158 -9.81 -19.81 15.71
CA THR A 158 -9.48 -19.88 17.14
C THR A 158 -8.87 -18.60 17.68
N PHE A 159 -8.24 -17.80 16.82
CA PHE A 159 -7.55 -16.60 17.26
C PHE A 159 -7.42 -15.57 16.12
N TYR A 160 -7.45 -14.28 16.47
CA TYR A 160 -7.31 -13.17 15.53
C TYR A 160 -6.10 -12.29 15.88
N ARG A 161 -5.39 -11.81 14.86
CA ARG A 161 -4.44 -10.70 14.98
C ARG A 161 -4.90 -9.55 14.10
N HIS A 162 -4.96 -8.36 14.68
CA HIS A 162 -5.01 -7.11 13.92
C HIS A 162 -3.60 -6.56 13.86
N LEU A 163 -3.01 -6.56 12.68
CA LEU A 163 -1.68 -6.04 12.46
C LEU A 163 -1.75 -4.69 11.76
N ARG A 164 -1.08 -3.72 12.33
CA ARG A 164 -0.81 -2.44 11.67
C ARG A 164 0.60 -2.48 11.13
N ARG A 165 0.76 -1.98 9.91
CA ARG A 165 2.09 -1.89 9.31
C ARG A 165 2.92 -0.97 10.19
N VAL A 166 4.05 -1.46 10.69
CA VAL A 166 5.06 -0.60 11.31
C VAL A 166 5.62 0.23 10.18
N VAL A 167 5.05 1.42 10.07
CA VAL A 167 5.60 2.52 9.33
C VAL A 167 7.05 2.63 9.81
N LEU A 168 7.99 2.32 8.92
CA LEU A 168 9.45 2.34 9.13
C LEU A 168 10.05 3.66 9.71
N THR A 169 9.26 4.53 10.35
CA THR A 169 9.74 5.63 11.21
C THR A 169 10.77 5.14 12.23
N ASP A 170 10.64 3.88 12.66
CA ASP A 170 11.43 3.32 13.76
C ASP A 170 12.65 2.53 13.28
N TYR A 171 12.75 2.18 12.00
CA TYR A 171 13.94 1.50 11.43
C TYR A 171 15.20 2.37 11.52
N ASP A 172 14.99 3.68 11.63
CA ASP A 172 16.02 4.70 11.60
C ASP A 172 16.11 5.48 12.91
N ALA A 173 15.59 4.94 14.03
CA ALA A 173 15.82 5.52 15.37
C ALA A 173 17.32 5.63 15.73
N GLY A 174 18.21 5.03 14.94
CA GLY A 174 19.68 5.20 15.00
C GLY A 174 20.32 5.98 13.85
N LYS A 175 19.54 6.54 12.90
CA LYS A 175 20.01 7.46 11.85
C LYS A 175 19.31 8.82 11.99
N ARG A 176 19.37 9.41 13.18
CA ARG A 176 19.16 10.86 13.33
C ARG A 176 20.27 11.56 12.54
N GLY A 177 19.95 12.07 11.35
CA GLY A 177 20.91 12.85 10.58
C GLY A 177 20.76 12.88 9.06
N SER A 178 19.59 12.60 8.48
CA SER A 178 19.36 12.87 7.06
C SER A 178 18.51 14.13 6.89
N PRO A 179 19.07 15.34 7.07
CA PRO A 179 18.27 16.56 7.04
C PRO A 179 17.62 16.70 5.66
N ILE A 180 16.33 17.01 5.66
CA ILE A 180 15.67 17.61 4.50
C ILE A 180 16.49 18.84 4.12
N LYS A 181 17.14 18.79 2.95
CA LYS A 181 18.04 19.85 2.48
C LYS A 181 17.26 20.98 1.85
N SER A 182 16.11 20.67 1.27
CA SER A 182 15.23 21.63 0.63
C SER A 182 14.54 22.53 1.66
N LEU A 183 14.61 23.84 1.44
CA LEU A 183 13.85 24.82 2.22
C LEU A 183 12.37 24.82 1.76
N PRO A 184 11.41 25.05 2.67
CA PRO A 184 10.02 25.25 2.28
C PRO A 184 9.86 26.49 1.39
N ILE A 185 8.88 26.48 0.49
CA ILE A 185 8.55 27.61 -0.38
C ILE A 185 7.04 27.85 -0.42
N ALA A 186 6.63 29.07 -0.76
CA ALA A 186 5.22 29.37 -1.00
C ALA A 186 4.76 28.72 -2.32
N ALA A 187 3.63 28.03 -2.27
CA ALA A 187 2.91 27.56 -3.45
C ALA A 187 2.11 28.72 -4.07
N LYS A 188 1.61 28.52 -5.30
CA LYS A 188 0.81 29.52 -6.02
C LYS A 188 -0.57 29.73 -5.41
N ASP A 189 -1.11 28.72 -4.71
CA ASP A 189 -2.36 28.83 -3.96
C ASP A 189 -2.21 29.51 -2.58
N GLY A 190 -1.00 29.99 -2.25
CA GLY A 190 -0.69 30.64 -0.99
C GLY A 190 -0.35 29.69 0.17
N GLN A 191 -0.49 28.37 -0.02
CA GLN A 191 -0.04 27.38 0.97
C GLN A 191 1.49 27.23 0.95
N THR A 192 2.03 26.50 1.92
CA THR A 192 3.45 26.14 1.94
C THR A 192 3.67 24.77 1.31
N VAL A 193 4.63 24.69 0.39
CA VAL A 193 5.23 23.45 -0.08
C VAL A 193 6.42 23.14 0.82
N SER A 194 6.34 22.04 1.56
CA SER A 194 7.35 21.71 2.57
C SER A 194 8.68 21.28 1.92
N GLY A 195 9.78 21.37 2.67
CA GLY A 195 11.06 20.83 2.21
C GLY A 195 10.98 19.33 1.87
N ALA A 196 10.24 18.56 2.67
CA ALA A 196 10.01 17.14 2.45
C ALA A 196 9.31 16.87 1.11
N GLU A 197 8.24 17.62 0.84
CA GLU A 197 7.50 17.56 -0.43
C GLU A 197 8.44 17.85 -1.61
N ARG A 198 9.32 18.86 -1.50
CA ARG A 198 10.31 19.18 -2.54
C ARG A 198 11.31 18.06 -2.79
N GLU A 199 11.82 17.41 -1.75
CA GLU A 199 12.74 16.26 -1.91
C GLU A 199 12.06 15.08 -2.63
N ILE A 200 10.77 14.84 -2.37
CA ILE A 200 10.01 13.82 -3.10
C ILE A 200 9.88 14.20 -4.57
N ILE A 201 9.49 15.45 -4.88
CA ILE A 201 9.36 15.93 -6.26
C ILE A 201 10.72 15.83 -6.99
N ARG A 202 11.82 16.25 -6.34
CA ARG A 202 13.19 16.15 -6.86
C ARG A 202 13.65 14.73 -7.12
N THR A 203 13.03 13.73 -6.50
CA THR A 203 13.33 12.32 -6.72
C THR A 203 12.45 11.73 -7.83
N LEU A 204 11.14 12.02 -7.78
CA LEU A 204 10.17 11.42 -8.68
C LEU A 204 10.19 12.01 -10.09
N VAL A 205 10.44 13.32 -10.23
CA VAL A 205 10.54 13.95 -11.56
C VAL A 205 11.66 13.30 -12.40
N PRO A 206 12.91 13.19 -11.92
CA PRO A 206 13.96 12.49 -12.66
C PRO A 206 13.65 11.01 -12.95
N TYR A 207 12.96 10.32 -12.04
CA TYR A 207 12.53 8.94 -12.27
C TYR A 207 11.52 8.84 -13.43
N PHE A 208 10.56 9.76 -13.51
CA PHE A 208 9.58 9.81 -14.58
C PHE A 208 10.19 10.20 -15.93
N THR A 209 11.14 11.12 -15.92
CA THR A 209 11.97 11.43 -17.09
C THR A 209 12.72 10.18 -17.55
N ALA A 210 13.39 9.47 -16.64
CA ALA A 210 14.12 8.25 -16.96
C ALA A 210 13.22 7.19 -17.61
N ILE A 211 12.02 6.93 -17.06
CA ILE A 211 11.05 6.00 -17.67
C ILE A 211 10.67 6.46 -19.08
N SER A 212 10.38 7.74 -19.26
CA SER A 212 9.96 8.30 -20.55
C SER A 212 11.06 8.23 -21.60
N GLU A 213 12.31 8.42 -21.19
CA GLU A 213 13.51 8.39 -22.06
C GLU A 213 14.13 6.99 -22.19
N LYS A 214 13.57 5.99 -21.51
CA LYS A 214 14.09 4.61 -21.45
C LYS A 214 15.53 4.51 -20.88
N ASP A 215 15.92 5.44 -20.00
CA ASP A 215 17.19 5.41 -19.28
C ASP A 215 17.16 4.39 -18.13
N THR A 216 17.57 3.16 -18.44
CA THR A 216 17.58 2.04 -17.50
C THR A 216 18.57 2.23 -16.35
N ALA A 217 19.66 2.96 -16.57
CA ALA A 217 20.66 3.23 -15.53
C ALA A 217 20.08 4.20 -14.47
N ALA A 218 19.44 5.28 -14.91
CA ALA A 218 18.76 6.20 -14.00
C ALA A 218 17.58 5.55 -13.28
N MET A 219 16.78 4.74 -13.97
CA MET A 219 15.68 3.97 -13.35
C MET A 219 16.20 3.11 -12.18
N LYS A 220 17.25 2.32 -12.41
CA LYS A 220 17.83 1.42 -11.39
C LYS A 220 18.56 2.13 -10.27
N ARG A 221 19.10 3.33 -10.55
CA ARG A 221 19.73 4.18 -9.53
C ARG A 221 18.69 4.77 -8.59
N ILE A 222 17.57 5.26 -9.12
CA ILE A 222 16.52 5.92 -8.35
C ILE A 222 15.56 4.91 -7.72
N PHE A 223 15.29 3.78 -8.38
CA PHE A 223 14.49 2.68 -7.85
C PHE A 223 15.30 1.37 -7.81
N PRO A 224 16.03 1.12 -6.71
CA PRO A 224 16.93 -0.02 -6.53
C PRO A 224 16.29 -1.40 -6.78
N ASP A 225 15.00 -1.58 -6.53
CA ASP A 225 14.31 -2.85 -6.77
C ASP A 225 14.32 -3.25 -8.25
N LEU A 226 14.52 -2.28 -9.16
CA LEU A 226 14.65 -2.55 -10.60
C LEU A 226 16.03 -3.09 -10.98
N ARG A 227 17.04 -3.10 -10.09
CA ARG A 227 18.42 -3.53 -10.42
C ARG A 227 18.47 -4.97 -10.94
N SER A 228 17.59 -5.84 -10.47
CA SER A 228 17.47 -7.24 -10.91
C SER A 228 16.69 -7.40 -12.23
N VAL A 229 16.01 -6.35 -12.70
CA VAL A 229 15.21 -6.40 -13.93
C VAL A 229 16.13 -6.19 -15.14
N PRO A 230 16.06 -7.05 -16.18
CA PRO A 230 16.83 -6.87 -17.40
C PRO A 230 16.51 -5.54 -18.09
N ASP A 231 17.53 -4.90 -18.65
CA ASP A 231 17.39 -3.60 -19.33
C ASP A 231 16.40 -3.65 -20.49
N ASP A 232 16.43 -4.72 -21.29
CA ASP A 232 15.53 -4.88 -22.44
C ASP A 232 14.05 -4.89 -22.01
N ARG A 233 13.76 -5.48 -20.84
CA ARG A 233 12.41 -5.49 -20.27
C ARG A 233 11.97 -4.10 -19.80
N LEU A 234 12.89 -3.30 -19.26
CA LEU A 234 12.60 -1.92 -18.85
C LEU A 234 12.40 -1.02 -20.07
N ARG A 235 13.19 -1.21 -21.13
CA ARG A 235 13.05 -0.47 -22.40
C ARG A 235 11.76 -0.81 -23.14
N SER A 236 11.33 -2.08 -23.06
CA SER A 236 10.11 -2.57 -23.73
C SER A 236 8.80 -2.19 -23.03
N LEU A 237 8.83 -1.45 -21.91
CA LEU A 237 7.61 -1.02 -21.23
C LEU A 237 6.77 -0.14 -22.20
N PRO A 238 5.48 -0.44 -22.44
CA PRO A 238 4.65 0.24 -23.45
C PRO A 238 4.09 1.56 -22.92
N VAL A 239 4.95 2.36 -22.30
CA VAL A 239 4.59 3.59 -21.59
C VAL A 239 5.56 4.71 -21.92
N LYS A 240 5.06 5.94 -22.00
CA LYS A 240 5.86 7.15 -22.21
C LYS A 240 5.19 8.37 -21.58
N ASN A 241 5.85 9.52 -21.62
CA ASN A 241 5.28 10.80 -21.18
C ASN A 241 4.76 10.78 -19.73
N TYR A 242 5.52 10.18 -18.82
CA TYR A 242 5.17 10.21 -17.39
C TYR A 242 5.15 11.65 -16.88
N THR A 243 4.05 12.01 -16.24
CA THR A 243 3.82 13.34 -15.69
C THR A 243 3.44 13.22 -14.23
N LEU A 244 4.24 13.83 -13.35
CA LEU A 244 3.89 14.01 -11.95
C LEU A 244 3.04 15.28 -11.83
N HIS A 245 1.80 15.16 -11.35
CA HIS A 245 0.89 16.29 -11.21
C HIS A 245 0.98 16.91 -9.83
N GLY A 246 1.07 16.08 -8.79
CA GLY A 246 1.11 16.56 -7.41
C GLY A 246 1.37 15.47 -6.38
N LEU A 247 1.51 15.91 -5.14
CA LEU A 247 1.69 15.06 -3.97
C LEU A 247 0.61 15.37 -2.93
N GLU A 248 0.16 14.34 -2.22
CA GLU A 248 -0.74 14.45 -1.07
C GLU A 248 -0.15 13.67 0.12
N ASP A 249 -0.68 13.93 1.32
CA ASP A 249 -0.32 13.25 2.57
C ASP A 249 1.20 13.13 2.79
N VAL A 250 1.92 14.21 2.47
CA VAL A 250 3.38 14.24 2.59
C VAL A 250 3.79 14.13 4.05
N THR A 251 4.58 13.13 4.36
CA THR A 251 5.13 12.91 5.71
C THR A 251 6.62 12.65 5.67
N TYR A 252 7.30 13.12 6.71
CA TYR A 252 8.71 12.87 6.96
C TYR A 252 8.90 12.53 8.43
N ASP A 253 9.49 11.37 8.69
CA ASP A 253 9.64 10.82 10.04
C ASP A 253 11.07 10.97 10.60
N GLY A 254 11.95 11.70 9.89
CA GLY A 254 13.37 11.82 10.24
C GLY A 254 14.29 10.96 9.37
N SER A 255 13.74 10.02 8.61
CA SER A 255 14.55 9.14 7.76
C SER A 255 13.92 8.75 6.43
N ARG A 256 12.59 8.80 6.34
CA ARG A 256 11.82 8.41 5.17
C ARG A 256 10.87 9.51 4.78
N LEU A 257 10.70 9.63 3.49
CA LEU A 257 9.68 10.46 2.89
C LEU A 257 8.56 9.58 2.39
N ARG A 258 7.33 10.00 2.65
CA ARG A 258 6.14 9.34 2.10
C ARG A 258 5.19 10.37 1.55
N ALA A 259 4.51 10.00 0.48
CA ALA A 259 3.44 10.78 -0.09
C ALA A 259 2.56 9.87 -0.95
N VAL A 260 1.39 10.39 -1.28
CA VAL A 260 0.58 9.88 -2.38
C VAL A 260 0.95 10.67 -3.62
N ALA A 261 1.53 10.01 -4.60
CA ALA A 261 1.82 10.63 -5.89
C ALA A 261 0.61 10.56 -6.81
N ILE A 262 0.24 11.70 -7.40
CA ILE A 262 -0.76 11.80 -8.46
C ILE A 262 -0.03 11.96 -9.77
N TYR A 263 -0.18 11.01 -10.69
CA TYR A 263 0.57 11.01 -11.93
C TYR A 263 -0.22 10.42 -13.09
N SER A 264 0.24 10.71 -14.30
CA SER A 264 -0.28 10.08 -15.51
C SER A 264 0.85 9.65 -16.43
N PHE A 265 0.53 8.77 -17.36
CA PHE A 265 1.43 8.36 -18.44
C PHE A 265 0.62 7.94 -19.66
N GLU A 266 1.25 8.00 -20.81
CA GLU A 266 0.68 7.53 -22.06
C GLU A 266 1.03 6.05 -22.24
N ILE A 267 0.03 5.23 -22.57
CA ILE A 267 0.18 3.81 -22.92
C ILE A 267 0.18 3.69 -24.44
N GLU A 268 1.23 3.08 -24.96
CA GLU A 268 1.31 2.73 -26.38
C GLU A 268 0.49 1.46 -26.63
N LYS A 269 -0.72 1.62 -27.17
CA LYS A 269 -1.57 0.50 -27.59
C LYS A 269 -1.57 0.40 -29.11
N PRO A 270 -1.01 -0.67 -29.69
CA PRO A 270 -1.09 -0.91 -31.12
C PRO A 270 -2.55 -0.95 -31.59
N GLY A 271 -2.87 -0.26 -32.68
CA GLY A 271 -4.21 -0.28 -33.28
C GLY A 271 -5.25 0.65 -32.66
N THR A 272 -4.90 1.50 -31.69
CA THR A 272 -5.81 2.56 -31.19
C THR A 272 -5.52 3.90 -31.86
N ILE A 273 -6.56 4.64 -32.23
CA ILE A 273 -6.44 6.02 -32.71
C ILE A 273 -6.46 6.96 -31.48
N GLY A 274 -5.41 7.79 -31.34
CA GLY A 274 -5.31 8.79 -30.27
C GLY A 274 -4.34 8.43 -29.13
N ARG A 275 -4.25 9.32 -28.13
CA ARG A 275 -3.40 9.13 -26.94
C ARG A 275 -4.18 8.38 -25.86
N ASN A 276 -3.68 7.22 -25.43
CA ASN A 276 -4.25 6.52 -24.28
C ASN A 276 -3.53 6.98 -23.03
N ILE A 277 -4.14 7.89 -22.26
CA ILE A 277 -3.55 8.38 -21.02
C ILE A 277 -4.17 7.61 -19.86
N ALA A 278 -3.32 7.05 -19.00
CA ALA A 278 -3.73 6.50 -17.71
C ALA A 278 -3.37 7.51 -16.62
N THR A 279 -4.35 7.85 -15.79
CA THR A 279 -4.13 8.66 -14.57
C THR A 279 -4.26 7.76 -13.35
N ILE A 280 -3.27 7.83 -12.47
CA ILE A 280 -3.10 6.91 -11.34
C ILE A 280 -2.69 7.68 -10.08
N SER A 281 -3.02 7.12 -8.91
CA SER A 281 -2.38 7.49 -7.65
C SER A 281 -1.64 6.30 -7.01
N ALA A 282 -0.52 6.57 -6.34
CA ALA A 282 0.27 5.55 -5.66
C ALA A 282 0.87 6.07 -4.35
N ASP A 283 0.92 5.22 -3.33
CA ASP A 283 1.71 5.46 -2.14
C ASP A 283 3.19 5.23 -2.45
N ILE A 284 4.00 6.28 -2.29
CA ILE A 284 5.43 6.30 -2.57
C ILE A 284 6.20 6.42 -1.28
N HIS A 285 7.19 5.55 -1.11
CA HIS A 285 8.12 5.60 0.01
C HIS A 285 9.55 5.83 -0.50
N LEU A 286 10.23 6.83 0.05
CA LEU A 286 11.65 7.08 -0.22
C LEU A 286 12.49 6.88 1.04
N ALA A 287 13.72 6.42 0.85
CA ALA A 287 14.75 6.36 1.87
C ALA A 287 16.07 6.93 1.34
N LEU A 288 16.96 7.35 2.24
CA LEU A 288 18.27 7.84 1.84
C LEU A 288 19.25 6.67 1.63
N GLU A 289 19.78 6.54 0.41
CA GLU A 289 20.86 5.62 0.05
C GLU A 289 22.03 6.44 -0.52
N ASN A 290 23.21 6.32 0.10
CA ASN A 290 24.43 7.01 -0.33
C ASN A 290 24.25 8.54 -0.56
N GLY A 291 23.48 9.18 0.31
CA GLY A 291 23.27 10.64 0.26
C GLY A 291 22.21 11.11 -0.75
N SER A 292 21.53 10.20 -1.46
CA SER A 292 20.43 10.47 -2.38
C SER A 292 19.15 9.79 -1.91
N TRP A 293 18.00 10.43 -2.15
CA TRP A 293 16.70 9.79 -1.96
C TRP A 293 16.45 8.78 -3.07
N VAL A 294 16.03 7.57 -2.69
CA VAL A 294 15.69 6.47 -3.60
C VAL A 294 14.33 5.89 -3.26
N ILE A 295 13.62 5.37 -4.25
CA ILE A 295 12.32 4.71 -4.09
C ILE A 295 12.54 3.34 -3.46
N VAL A 296 11.88 3.11 -2.31
CA VAL A 296 11.91 1.83 -1.57
C VAL A 296 10.51 1.24 -1.40
N GLY A 297 9.50 1.85 -2.02
CA GLY A 297 8.13 1.36 -2.02
C GLY A 297 7.29 2.13 -3.03
N TRP A 298 6.53 1.38 -3.82
CA TRP A 298 5.59 1.90 -4.83
C TRP A 298 4.33 1.04 -4.78
N PHE A 299 3.26 1.57 -4.20
CA PHE A 299 2.01 0.84 -4.03
C PHE A 299 0.89 1.60 -4.73
N GLN A 300 0.49 1.13 -5.91
CA GLN A 300 -0.62 1.73 -6.62
C GLN A 300 -1.89 1.62 -5.75
N ARG A 301 -2.59 2.74 -5.57
CA ARG A 301 -3.91 2.72 -4.94
C ARG A 301 -4.87 2.11 -5.95
N GLY A 302 -5.41 0.95 -5.61
CA GLY A 302 -6.37 0.25 -6.44
C GLY A 302 -7.65 1.08 -6.56
N SER A 303 -8.11 1.28 -7.78
CA SER A 303 -9.44 1.76 -8.07
C SER A 303 -9.95 1.02 -9.30
N ASP A 304 -11.26 0.83 -9.35
CA ASP A 304 -11.90 0.33 -10.55
C ASP A 304 -11.81 1.42 -11.61
N SER A 305 -10.92 1.25 -12.59
CA SER A 305 -10.79 2.19 -13.72
C SER A 305 -12.00 2.16 -14.66
N SER A 306 -13.05 1.40 -14.35
CA SER A 306 -14.36 1.50 -14.99
C SER A 306 -15.35 2.39 -14.24
N ASP A 307 -15.00 2.82 -13.03
CA ASP A 307 -15.82 3.70 -12.20
C ASP A 307 -15.62 5.17 -12.58
N MET A 308 -16.72 5.86 -12.91
CA MET A 308 -16.71 7.29 -13.22
C MET A 308 -16.31 8.14 -12.00
N GLU A 309 -16.66 7.71 -10.79
CA GLU A 309 -16.29 8.43 -9.56
C GLU A 309 -14.77 8.48 -9.38
N TYR A 310 -14.07 7.40 -9.73
CA TYR A 310 -12.61 7.38 -9.71
C TYR A 310 -12.00 8.44 -10.65
N PHE A 311 -12.52 8.55 -11.88
CA PHE A 311 -12.01 9.55 -12.82
C PHE A 311 -12.31 10.97 -12.34
N GLN A 312 -13.51 11.22 -11.81
CA GLN A 312 -13.85 12.53 -11.26
C GLN A 312 -12.94 12.91 -10.09
N ASP A 313 -12.67 11.97 -9.17
CA ASP A 313 -11.74 12.16 -8.06
C ASP A 313 -10.33 12.51 -8.55
N ILE A 314 -9.77 11.68 -9.44
CA ILE A 314 -8.38 11.84 -9.84
C ILE A 314 -8.16 13.12 -10.66
N PHE A 315 -9.12 13.53 -11.50
CA PHE A 315 -9.05 14.80 -12.21
C PHE A 315 -9.21 16.01 -11.29
N SER A 316 -10.10 15.94 -10.30
CA SER A 316 -10.24 16.97 -9.26
C SER A 316 -8.93 17.16 -8.48
N ARG A 317 -8.26 16.06 -8.13
CA ARG A 317 -6.96 16.08 -7.44
C ARG A 317 -5.84 16.65 -8.30
N GLN A 318 -5.83 16.35 -9.61
CA GLN A 318 -4.92 17.00 -10.56
C GLN A 318 -5.15 18.51 -10.66
N GLU A 319 -6.41 18.95 -10.77
CA GLU A 319 -6.73 20.39 -10.84
C GLU A 319 -6.32 21.11 -9.55
N LYS A 320 -6.54 20.48 -8.39
CA LYS A 320 -6.08 21.00 -7.09
C LYS A 320 -4.56 21.11 -7.04
N ALA A 321 -3.84 20.11 -7.53
CA ALA A 321 -2.38 20.15 -7.63
C ALA A 321 -1.91 21.27 -8.57
N GLU A 322 -2.52 21.41 -9.74
CA GLU A 322 -2.19 22.48 -10.68
C GLU A 322 -2.38 23.87 -10.05
N LYS A 323 -3.47 24.11 -9.31
CA LYS A 323 -3.68 25.36 -8.56
C LYS A 323 -2.60 25.58 -7.51
N ARG A 324 -2.20 24.53 -6.77
CA ARG A 324 -1.16 24.58 -5.74
C ARG A 324 0.20 24.93 -6.33
N TYR A 325 0.64 24.23 -7.36
CA TYR A 325 2.01 24.37 -7.91
C TYR A 325 2.11 25.39 -9.05
N GLY A 326 0.99 25.80 -9.64
CA GLY A 326 0.95 26.66 -10.83
C GLY A 326 1.26 25.96 -12.15
N THR A 327 1.27 24.62 -12.15
CA THR A 327 1.54 23.80 -13.33
C THR A 327 0.93 22.42 -13.16
N ALA A 328 0.36 21.88 -14.24
CA ALA A 328 -0.11 20.49 -14.29
C ALA A 328 1.03 19.47 -14.41
N ASN A 329 2.28 19.91 -14.64
CA ASN A 329 3.45 19.05 -14.74
C ASN A 329 4.57 19.57 -13.85
N LEU A 330 4.88 18.83 -12.79
CA LEU A 330 5.90 19.19 -11.82
C LEU A 330 7.33 19.17 -12.39
N ALA A 331 7.58 18.56 -13.54
CA ALA A 331 8.85 18.72 -14.25
C ALA A 331 9.07 20.17 -14.76
N LYS A 332 8.01 20.97 -14.83
CA LYS A 332 8.04 22.40 -15.23
C LYS A 332 7.87 23.34 -14.03
N TRP A 333 7.82 22.81 -12.82
CA TRP A 333 7.60 23.62 -11.63
C TRP A 333 8.87 24.39 -11.23
N ASP A 334 8.72 25.67 -10.93
CA ASP A 334 9.80 26.60 -10.55
C ASP A 334 10.37 26.34 -9.15
N GLY A 335 9.72 25.48 -8.36
CA GLY A 335 10.13 25.11 -7.01
C GLY A 335 11.13 23.96 -6.90
N LEU A 336 11.61 23.42 -8.02
CA LEU A 336 12.58 22.32 -8.05
C LEU A 336 13.99 22.70 -7.60
#